data_AF-A0A7S2JRM3-F1
#
_entry.id   AF-A0A7S2JRM3-F1
#
_cell.length_a   1.000
_cell.length_b   1.000
_cell.length_c   1.000
_cell.angle_alpha   90.00
_cell.angle_beta   90.00
_cell.angle_gamma   90.00
#
_symmetry.space_group_name_H-M   'P 1'
#
loop_
_entity.id
_entity.type
_entity.pdbx_description
1 polymer ?
#
loop_
_entity_poly.entity_id
_entity_poly.type
_entity_poly.pdbx_seq_one_letter_code
_entity_poly.pdbx_strand_id
1 'polypeptide(L)'
;YYVYLDHNRFTGDILSGSPLCDLRFDNLYTLVVDCEAHGAYIEVNCDCCTYCEESRDPAMLASQKSVLEEFFQSTNGTLWNVKTNWLVAGTNECDWYGVDCDYEGYVVDIDLAYNSMSGTIPSSFGQLK
;
A
#
# COMPACT_ATOMS: atom_id res chain seq x y z
N TYR A 1 -0.58 -15.72 -19.69
CA TYR A 1 -1.05 -14.34 -19.96
C TYR A 1 -1.46 -13.67 -18.66
N TYR A 2 -1.31 -12.34 -18.55
CA TYR A 2 -1.67 -11.58 -17.36
C TYR A 2 -2.82 -10.63 -17.70
N VAL A 3 -3.84 -10.58 -16.85
CA VAL A 3 -4.99 -9.66 -16.98
C VAL A 3 -5.12 -8.90 -15.66
N TYR A 4 -5.00 -7.58 -15.76
CA TYR A 4 -5.11 -6.64 -14.65
C TYR A 4 -6.38 -5.82 -14.87
N LEU A 5 -7.33 -5.94 -13.96
CA LEU A 5 -8.63 -5.25 -13.97
C LEU A 5 -8.88 -4.49 -12.66
N ASP A 6 -7.90 -4.45 -11.77
CA ASP A 6 -7.87 -3.60 -10.58
C ASP A 6 -7.89 -2.11 -10.93
N HIS A 7 -8.19 -1.27 -9.93
CA HIS A 7 -8.40 0.18 -10.01
C HIS A 7 -9.56 0.60 -10.94
N ASN A 8 -10.62 -0.21 -11.01
CA ASN A 8 -11.80 0.07 -11.82
C ASN A 8 -13.07 0.24 -10.96
N ARG A 9 -14.20 0.57 -11.59
CA ARG A 9 -15.52 0.74 -10.93
C ARG A 9 -16.50 -0.34 -11.33
N PHE A 10 -16.03 -1.58 -11.35
CA PHE A 10 -16.91 -2.72 -11.56
C PHE A 10 -17.90 -2.83 -10.40
N THR A 11 -19.10 -3.30 -10.70
CA THR A 11 -20.16 -3.53 -9.72
C THR A 11 -20.72 -4.93 -9.93
N GLY A 12 -20.86 -5.73 -8.88
CA GLY A 12 -21.39 -7.10 -8.96
C GLY A 12 -20.29 -8.18 -9.03
N ASP A 13 -20.64 -9.44 -9.24
CA ASP A 13 -19.74 -10.56 -8.90
C ASP A 13 -19.02 -11.20 -10.10
N ILE A 14 -17.76 -11.59 -9.91
CA ILE A 14 -17.01 -12.52 -10.76
C ILE A 14 -17.02 -13.90 -10.08
N LEU A 15 -18.06 -14.68 -10.41
CA LEU A 15 -18.31 -15.97 -9.75
C LEU A 15 -17.55 -17.12 -10.39
N SER A 16 -17.30 -18.14 -9.57
CA SER A 16 -16.83 -19.45 -10.03
C SER A 16 -17.76 -20.02 -11.11
N GLY A 17 -17.22 -20.27 -12.30
CA GLY A 17 -17.97 -20.69 -13.49
C GLY A 17 -18.21 -19.60 -14.53
N SER A 18 -17.73 -18.37 -14.31
CA SER A 18 -17.63 -17.39 -15.40
C SER A 18 -16.61 -17.88 -16.45
N PRO A 19 -16.82 -17.61 -17.76
CA PRO A 19 -15.83 -17.97 -18.78
C PRO A 19 -14.44 -17.37 -18.52
N LEU A 20 -14.38 -16.24 -17.78
CA LEU A 20 -13.14 -15.62 -17.36
C LEU A 20 -12.39 -16.50 -16.34
N CYS A 21 -13.10 -17.19 -15.46
CA CYS A 21 -12.50 -18.15 -14.52
C CYS A 21 -11.94 -19.38 -15.25
N ASP A 22 -12.61 -19.87 -16.29
CA ASP A 22 -12.14 -21.02 -17.07
C ASP A 22 -10.78 -20.76 -17.71
N LEU A 23 -10.54 -19.51 -18.12
CA LEU A 23 -9.25 -19.11 -18.70
C LEU A 23 -8.09 -19.33 -17.73
N ARG A 24 -8.28 -19.27 -16.40
CA ARG A 24 -7.20 -19.54 -15.41
C ARG A 24 -6.62 -20.93 -15.51
N PHE A 25 -7.44 -21.90 -15.88
CA PHE A 25 -7.03 -23.30 -15.96
C PHE A 25 -6.47 -23.69 -17.32
N ASP A 26 -6.56 -22.78 -18.30
CA ASP A 26 -6.16 -23.04 -19.67
C ASP A 26 -4.92 -22.21 -20.06
N ASN A 27 -5.04 -20.87 -20.07
CA ASN A 27 -4.00 -19.99 -20.63
C ASN A 27 -3.71 -18.72 -19.80
N LEU A 28 -4.60 -18.35 -18.88
CA LEU A 28 -4.47 -17.17 -18.05
C LEU A 28 -3.67 -17.50 -16.78
N TYR A 29 -2.52 -16.87 -16.63
CA TYR A 29 -1.61 -17.09 -15.50
C TYR A 29 -1.98 -16.22 -14.30
N THR A 30 -2.44 -15.00 -14.54
CA THR A 30 -2.84 -14.06 -13.48
C THR A 30 -4.10 -13.31 -13.88
N LEU A 31 -5.06 -13.25 -12.95
CA LEU A 31 -6.24 -12.40 -12.93
C LEU A 31 -6.22 -11.58 -11.64
N VAL A 32 -6.07 -10.26 -11.78
CA VAL A 32 -6.10 -9.27 -10.69
C VAL A 32 -7.35 -8.41 -10.81
N VAL A 33 -8.10 -8.24 -9.70
CA VAL A 33 -9.28 -7.36 -9.62
C VAL A 33 -9.37 -6.73 -8.22
N ASP A 34 -10.16 -5.66 -8.09
CA ASP A 34 -10.51 -5.03 -6.81
C ASP A 34 -11.51 -5.89 -6.04
N CYS A 35 -11.15 -6.36 -4.83
CA CYS A 35 -12.00 -7.27 -4.05
C CYS A 35 -12.45 -6.70 -2.70
N GLU A 36 -12.03 -5.50 -2.31
CA GLU A 36 -12.43 -4.87 -1.04
C GLU A 36 -13.05 -3.48 -1.27
N ALA A 37 -14.05 -3.12 -0.45
CA ALA A 37 -14.78 -1.87 -0.58
C ALA A 37 -13.86 -0.63 -0.55
N HIS A 38 -13.97 0.20 -1.59
CA HIS A 38 -13.48 1.58 -1.59
C HIS A 38 -14.66 2.53 -1.32
N GLY A 39 -14.87 2.98 -0.09
CA GLY A 39 -15.87 4.01 0.22
C GLY A 39 -17.28 3.70 -0.31
N ALA A 40 -17.83 4.54 -1.20
CA ALA A 40 -19.23 4.48 -1.66
C ALA A 40 -19.50 3.48 -2.81
N TYR A 41 -18.53 2.68 -3.22
CA TYR A 41 -18.69 1.72 -4.32
C TYR A 41 -19.12 0.34 -3.81
N ILE A 42 -19.96 -0.35 -4.58
CA ILE A 42 -20.41 -1.72 -4.29
C ILE A 42 -19.33 -2.68 -4.79
N GLU A 43 -18.90 -3.60 -3.92
CA GLU A 43 -17.80 -4.55 -4.14
C GLU A 43 -18.01 -5.48 -5.35
N VAL A 44 -16.90 -5.95 -5.91
CA VAL A 44 -16.85 -7.12 -6.78
C VAL A 44 -16.42 -8.32 -5.97
N ASN A 45 -17.32 -9.28 -5.74
CA ASN A 45 -16.90 -10.56 -5.19
C ASN A 45 -16.11 -11.35 -6.26
N CYS A 46 -14.88 -11.76 -5.96
CA CYS A 46 -14.06 -12.55 -6.89
C CYS A 46 -13.67 -13.92 -6.33
N ASP A 47 -14.57 -14.89 -6.48
CA ASP A 47 -14.34 -16.28 -6.07
C ASP A 47 -13.20 -16.98 -6.86
N CYS A 48 -12.83 -16.43 -8.03
CA CYS A 48 -11.89 -17.06 -8.94
C CYS A 48 -10.67 -16.19 -9.31
N CYS A 49 -10.31 -15.18 -8.53
CA CYS A 49 -9.11 -14.37 -8.78
C CYS A 49 -7.82 -15.08 -8.33
N THR A 50 -6.71 -14.81 -9.02
CA THR A 50 -5.38 -15.28 -8.56
C THR A 50 -4.79 -14.35 -7.51
N TYR A 51 -5.10 -13.07 -7.63
CA TYR A 51 -4.69 -12.02 -6.70
C TYR A 51 -5.88 -11.09 -6.53
N CYS A 52 -6.19 -10.79 -5.28
CA CYS A 52 -7.18 -9.80 -4.91
C CYS A 52 -6.40 -8.54 -4.56
N GLU A 53 -6.61 -7.46 -5.29
CA GLU A 53 -6.03 -6.18 -4.88
C GLU A 53 -6.81 -5.74 -3.63
N GLU A 54 -6.13 -5.80 -2.48
CA GLU A 54 -6.66 -5.28 -1.23
C GLU A 54 -6.75 -3.76 -1.35
N SER A 55 -7.90 -3.21 -0.97
CA SER A 55 -8.12 -1.79 -1.12
C SER A 55 -7.19 -1.03 -0.19
N ARG A 56 -6.56 0.01 -0.71
CA ARG A 56 -5.80 0.94 0.10
C ARG A 56 -6.79 1.73 0.98
N ASP A 57 -6.74 1.48 2.28
CA ASP A 57 -7.64 2.11 3.24
C ASP A 57 -7.33 3.62 3.35
N PRO A 58 -8.29 4.55 3.22
CA PRO A 58 -8.06 5.96 3.52
C PRO A 58 -7.60 6.20 4.97
N ALA A 59 -7.94 5.32 5.91
CA ALA A 59 -7.41 5.37 7.27
C ALA A 59 -5.91 5.01 7.31
N MET A 60 -5.43 4.22 6.36
CA MET A 60 -4.00 3.93 6.19
C MET A 60 -3.22 5.20 5.79
N LEU A 61 -3.77 6.03 4.89
CA LEU A 61 -3.21 7.36 4.58
C LEU A 61 -2.98 8.19 5.84
N ALA A 62 -3.95 8.21 6.75
CA ALA A 62 -3.84 8.92 8.02
C ALA A 62 -2.87 8.26 9.01
N SER A 63 -2.66 6.94 8.94
CA SER A 63 -1.80 6.20 9.88
C SER A 63 -0.33 6.15 9.46
N GLN A 64 -0.02 6.16 8.16
CA GLN A 64 1.37 6.07 7.65
C GLN A 64 2.29 7.12 8.26
N LYS A 65 1.83 8.37 8.31
CA LYS A 65 2.56 9.44 9.00
C LYS A 65 2.92 9.04 10.43
N SER A 66 1.94 8.64 11.23
CA SER A 66 2.17 8.27 12.63
C SER A 66 3.12 7.07 12.78
N VAL A 67 3.03 6.09 11.87
CA VAL A 67 3.94 4.93 11.81
C VAL A 67 5.37 5.38 11.55
N LEU A 68 5.56 6.30 10.59
CA LEU A 68 6.88 6.86 10.29
C LEU A 68 7.39 7.76 11.43
N GLU A 69 6.54 8.53 12.10
CA GLU A 69 6.95 9.30 13.30
C GLU A 69 7.45 8.38 14.43
N GLU A 70 6.77 7.26 14.67
CA GLU A 70 7.20 6.25 15.64
C GLU A 70 8.52 5.58 15.19
N PHE A 71 8.66 5.25 13.91
CA PHE A 71 9.90 4.74 13.34
C PHE A 71 11.06 5.70 13.56
N PHE A 72 10.86 6.99 13.28
CA PHE A 72 11.86 8.02 13.53
C PHE A 72 12.26 8.07 15.00
N GLN A 73 11.30 8.03 15.94
CA GLN A 73 11.61 8.07 17.37
C GLN A 73 12.35 6.82 17.86
N SER A 74 11.92 5.64 17.43
CA SER A 74 12.44 4.34 17.86
C SER A 74 13.82 3.98 17.27
N THR A 75 14.24 4.69 16.21
CA THR A 75 15.53 4.50 15.53
C THR A 75 16.49 5.69 15.73
N ASN A 76 16.28 6.46 16.80
CA ASN A 76 17.10 7.61 17.16
C ASN A 76 17.20 8.65 16.03
N GLY A 77 16.07 8.98 15.41
CA GLY A 77 15.92 9.90 14.27
C GLY A 77 16.64 11.24 14.40
N THR A 78 16.76 11.76 15.63
CA THR A 78 17.49 13.01 15.89
C THR A 78 18.98 12.91 15.53
N LEU A 79 19.56 11.70 15.58
CA LEU A 79 20.95 11.40 15.27
C LEU A 79 21.19 10.98 13.81
N TRP A 80 20.12 10.85 13.00
CA TRP A 80 20.27 10.51 11.58
C TRP A 80 21.09 11.57 10.83
N ASN A 81 21.86 11.10 9.84
CA ASN A 81 22.72 11.96 9.01
C ASN A 81 21.89 12.95 8.19
N VAL A 82 20.81 12.46 7.57
CA VAL A 82 19.85 13.22 6.76
C VAL A 82 18.44 12.94 7.28
N LYS A 83 17.71 14.00 7.57
CA LYS A 83 16.36 13.96 8.16
C LYS A 83 15.52 15.14 7.71
N THR A 84 15.72 15.57 6.46
CA THR A 84 15.01 16.70 5.88
C THR A 84 13.51 16.45 5.97
N ASN A 85 12.77 17.45 6.46
CA ASN A 85 11.31 17.45 6.64
C ASN A 85 10.73 16.48 7.69
N TRP A 86 11.47 15.47 8.15
CA TRP A 86 11.04 14.59 9.24
C TRP A 86 10.62 15.40 10.49
N LEU A 87 9.37 15.18 10.95
CA LEU A 87 8.74 15.87 12.08
C LEU A 87 8.63 17.40 11.97
N VAL A 88 8.84 17.98 10.79
CA VAL A 88 8.67 19.43 10.58
C VAL A 88 7.18 19.75 10.45
N ALA A 89 6.70 20.66 11.29
CA ALA A 89 5.30 21.07 11.29
C ALA A 89 4.85 21.57 9.90
N GLY A 90 3.71 21.07 9.42
CA GLY A 90 3.15 21.44 8.12
C GLY A 90 3.68 20.66 6.92
N THR A 91 4.62 19.72 7.10
CA THR A 91 5.07 18.81 6.03
C THR A 91 4.22 17.55 5.96
N ASN A 92 4.06 16.99 4.76
CA ASN A 92 3.52 15.65 4.56
C ASN A 92 4.68 14.63 4.58
N GLU A 93 4.39 13.40 4.99
CA GLU A 93 5.35 12.29 5.02
C GLU A 93 5.96 11.98 3.65
N CYS A 94 5.22 12.22 2.57
CA CYS A 94 5.71 12.11 1.19
C CYS A 94 6.73 13.20 0.82
N ASP A 95 6.87 14.24 1.65
CA ASP A 95 7.92 15.25 1.51
C ASP A 95 9.18 14.90 2.34
N TRP A 96 9.16 13.80 3.09
CA TRP A 96 10.26 13.44 3.98
C TRP A 96 11.41 12.81 3.20
N TYR A 97 12.64 13.13 3.62
CA TYR A 97 13.82 12.53 2.99
C TYR A 97 13.74 11.01 3.02
N GLY A 98 13.90 10.40 1.85
CA GLY A 98 13.94 8.95 1.70
C GLY A 98 12.58 8.29 1.77
N VAL A 99 11.47 9.02 1.61
CA VAL A 99 10.12 8.47 1.51
C VAL A 99 9.55 8.83 0.14
N ASP A 100 9.20 7.82 -0.65
CA ASP A 100 8.48 8.01 -1.90
C ASP A 100 7.03 7.55 -1.74
N CYS A 101 6.12 8.40 -2.22
CA CYS A 101 4.71 8.08 -2.30
C CYS A 101 4.22 7.99 -3.74
N ASP A 102 3.15 7.25 -3.96
CA ASP A 102 2.43 7.28 -5.23
C ASP A 102 1.48 8.49 -5.35
N TYR A 103 0.70 8.50 -6.44
CA TYR A 103 -0.22 9.59 -6.77
C TYR A 103 -1.40 9.74 -5.80
N GLU A 104 -1.66 8.73 -4.97
CA GLU A 104 -2.72 8.73 -3.95
C GLU A 104 -2.18 9.12 -2.57
N GLY A 105 -0.86 9.22 -2.43
CA GLY A 105 -0.17 9.60 -1.20
C GLY A 105 0.19 8.41 -0.29
N TYR A 106 0.16 7.18 -0.80
CA TYR A 106 0.64 6.02 -0.05
C TYR A 106 2.15 5.87 -0.21
N VAL A 107 2.82 5.55 0.90
CA VAL A 107 4.25 5.28 0.94
C VAL A 107 4.53 3.98 0.21
N VAL A 108 5.28 4.05 -0.88
CA VAL A 108 5.61 2.90 -1.73
C VAL A 108 7.08 2.51 -1.68
N ASP A 109 7.95 3.43 -1.23
CA ASP A 109 9.37 3.13 -1.01
C ASP A 109 9.95 3.96 0.13
N ILE A 110 10.91 3.37 0.84
CA ILE A 110 11.68 4.05 1.90
C ILE A 110 13.16 3.73 1.72
N ASP A 111 13.95 4.70 1.26
CA ASP A 111 15.41 4.62 1.19
C ASP A 111 16.07 5.54 2.22
N LEU A 112 16.53 4.91 3.30
CA LEU A 112 17.31 5.54 4.37
C LEU A 112 18.69 4.90 4.50
N ALA A 113 19.24 4.37 3.40
CA ALA A 113 20.54 3.74 3.39
C ALA A 113 21.64 4.70 3.90
N TYR A 114 22.60 4.14 4.64
CA TYR A 114 23.74 4.88 5.19
C TYR A 114 23.36 6.07 6.11
N ASN A 115 22.18 6.05 6.72
CA ASN A 115 21.68 7.17 7.53
C ASN A 115 22.00 7.11 9.04
N SER A 116 22.93 6.25 9.46
CA SER A 116 23.34 6.08 10.87
C SER A 116 22.20 5.73 11.84
N MET A 117 21.17 5.01 11.38
CA MET A 117 20.03 4.61 12.21
C MET A 117 20.46 3.64 13.33
N SER A 118 19.87 3.77 14.52
CA SER A 118 20.17 2.90 15.66
C SER A 118 18.95 2.77 16.58
N GLY A 119 18.74 1.62 17.21
CA GLY A 119 17.55 1.37 18.04
C GLY A 119 16.76 0.17 17.51
N THR A 120 15.44 0.26 17.52
CA THR A 120 14.54 -0.84 17.14
C THR A 120 13.53 -0.39 16.09
N ILE A 121 13.19 -1.27 15.15
CA ILE A 121 12.07 -1.05 14.23
C ILE A 121 10.77 -1.38 14.98
N PRO A 122 9.80 -0.45 15.07
CA PRO A 122 8.55 -0.67 15.79
C PRO A 122 7.67 -1.64 15.01
N SER A 123 6.85 -2.44 15.72
CA SER A 123 5.96 -3.41 15.06
C SER A 123 4.91 -2.76 14.15
N SER A 124 4.54 -1.51 14.44
CA SER A 124 3.65 -0.69 13.62
C SER A 124 4.22 -0.43 12.23
N PHE A 125 5.54 -0.53 12.02
CA PHE A 125 6.17 -0.36 10.71
C PHE A 125 5.67 -1.39 9.69
N GLY A 126 5.29 -2.59 10.13
CA GLY A 126 4.67 -3.61 9.27
C GLY A 126 3.24 -3.28 8.84
N GLN A 127 2.68 -2.14 9.25
CA GLN A 127 1.37 -1.65 8.78
C GLN A 127 1.50 -0.84 7.49
N LEU A 128 2.70 -0.38 7.10
CA LEU A 128 2.92 0.16 5.77
C LEU A 128 2.63 -0.96 4.75
N LYS A 129 1.68 -0.73 3.84
CA LYS A 129 1.25 -1.70 2.82
C LYS A 129 1.92 -1.38 1.49
#